data_AF-A0A962MHM3-F1
#
_entry.id   AF-A0A962MHM3-F1
#
_cell.length_a   1.000
_cell.length_b   1.000
_cell.length_c   1.000
_cell.angle_alpha   90.00
_cell.angle_beta   90.00
_cell.angle_gamma   90.00
#
_symmetry.space_group_name_H-M   'P 1'
#
loop_
_entity.id
_entity.type
_entity.pdbx_description
1 polymer ?
#
loop_
_entity_poly.entity_id
_entity_poly.type
_entity_poly.pdbx_seq_one_letter_code
_entity_poly.pdbx_strand_id
1 'polypeptide(L)' 'MVHYPDPAIESLDGRFNKYRIGNAAVERLATGFRWAEGPVWFGDLKVLLWSDLPNNR' A
#
# COMPACT_ATOMS: atom_id res chain seq x y z
N MET A 1 -14.09 9.91 -8.88
CA MET A 1 -14.94 8.86 -8.29
C MET A 1 -14.25 7.54 -8.57
N VAL A 2 -13.88 6.77 -7.54
CA VAL A 2 -13.24 5.46 -7.76
C VAL A 2 -14.30 4.50 -8.29
N HIS A 3 -14.05 3.91 -9.46
CA HIS A 3 -14.94 2.89 -10.02
C HIS A 3 -14.48 1.53 -9.50
N TYR A 4 -15.43 0.78 -8.95
CA TYR A 4 -15.15 -0.56 -8.45
C TYR A 4 -15.40 -1.60 -9.55
N PRO A 5 -14.57 -2.65 -9.61
CA PRO A 5 -13.43 -2.86 -8.73
C PRO A 5 -12.21 -2.02 -9.21
N ASP A 6 -11.39 -1.55 -8.28
CA ASP A 6 -10.34 -0.55 -8.57
C ASP A 6 -9.43 -1.01 -9.74
N PRO A 7 -9.28 -0.20 -10.81
CA PRO A 7 -8.44 -0.54 -11.96
C PRO A 7 -6.95 -0.70 -11.61
N ALA A 8 -6.49 -0.18 -10.46
CA ALA A 8 -5.13 -0.40 -9.95
C ALA A 8 -4.91 -1.82 -9.40
N ILE A 9 -5.96 -2.63 -9.26
CA ILE A 9 -5.90 -4.01 -8.75
C ILE A 9 -6.10 -4.99 -9.91
N GLU A 10 -5.01 -5.58 -10.37
CA GLU A 10 -4.99 -6.65 -11.38
C GLU A 10 -4.71 -8.01 -10.72
N SER A 11 -5.47 -9.04 -11.09
CA SER A 11 -5.25 -10.42 -10.66
C SER A 11 -4.67 -11.24 -11.81
N LEU A 12 -3.38 -11.55 -11.74
CA LEU A 12 -2.67 -12.32 -12.77
C LEU A 12 -3.07 -13.80 -12.79
N ASP A 13 -3.49 -14.33 -11.64
CA ASP A 13 -3.96 -15.70 -11.46
C ASP A 13 -5.33 -15.68 -10.76
N GLY A 14 -6.30 -16.43 -11.30
CA GLY A 14 -7.66 -16.51 -10.76
C GLY A 14 -7.72 -16.99 -9.31
N ARG A 15 -6.71 -17.72 -8.82
CA ARG A 15 -6.59 -18.14 -7.41
C ARG A 15 -6.49 -16.95 -6.45
N PHE A 16 -6.04 -15.78 -6.92
CA PHE A 16 -5.93 -14.56 -6.11
C PHE A 16 -7.27 -13.86 -5.89
N ASN A 17 -8.28 -14.11 -6.75
CA ASN A 17 -9.57 -13.41 -6.71
C ASN A 17 -10.29 -13.50 -5.35
N LYS A 18 -10.09 -14.60 -4.61
CA LYS A 18 -10.68 -14.78 -3.27
C LYS A 18 -10.09 -13.85 -2.19
N TYR A 19 -8.90 -13.29 -2.41
CA TYR A 19 -8.25 -12.35 -1.50
C TYR A 19 -8.54 -10.89 -1.86
N ARG A 20 -9.11 -10.63 -3.04
CA ARG A 20 -9.49 -9.30 -3.46
C ARG A 20 -10.77 -8.88 -2.77
N ILE A 21 -10.73 -7.75 -2.07
CA ILE A 21 -11.91 -7.08 -1.53
C ILE A 21 -12.50 -6.21 -2.66
N GLY A 22 -13.67 -6.58 -3.18
CA GLY A 22 -14.24 -5.96 -4.40
C GLY A 22 -14.58 -4.47 -4.29
N ASN A 23 -14.80 -3.98 -3.07
CA ASN A 23 -15.06 -2.58 -2.76
C ASN A 23 -13.86 -1.86 -2.10
N ALA A 24 -12.68 -2.47 -2.12
CA ALA A 24 -11.44 -1.81 -1.70
C ALA A 24 -10.81 -1.07 -2.88
N ALA A 25 -10.11 0.01 -2.55
CA ALA A 25 -9.34 0.82 -3.49
C ALA A 25 -7.95 1.08 -2.94
N VAL A 26 -6.99 1.31 -3.84
CA VAL A 26 -5.63 1.71 -3.48
C VAL A 26 -5.63 3.20 -3.13
N GLU A 27 -5.23 3.50 -1.90
CA GLU A 27 -5.09 4.88 -1.43
C GLU A 27 -3.61 5.27 -1.29
N ARG A 28 -3.27 6.47 -1.75
CA ARG A 28 -1.96 7.06 -1.51
C ARG A 28 -1.97 7.88 -0.22
N LEU A 29 -1.48 7.29 0.86
CA LEU A 29 -1.50 7.89 2.20
C LEU A 29 -0.55 9.09 2.36
N ALA A 30 0.60 9.09 1.66
CA ALA A 30 1.59 10.16 1.78
C ALA A 30 2.48 10.28 0.53
N THR A 31 3.11 11.44 0.36
CA THR A 31 4.04 11.77 -0.75
C THR A 31 5.19 12.65 -0.23
N GLY A 32 6.26 12.81 -1.02
CA GLY A 32 7.37 13.72 -0.71
C GLY A 32 8.62 13.05 -0.15
N PHE A 33 8.61 11.73 0.00
CA PHE A 33 9.80 10.93 0.37
C PHE A 33 10.67 10.65 -0.85
N ARG A 34 11.97 10.46 -0.61
CA ARG A 34 12.91 10.11 -1.67
C ARG A 34 12.90 8.61 -1.96
N TRP A 35 12.93 7.80 -0.92
CA TRP A 35 12.92 6.34 -0.98
C TRP A 35 12.26 5.78 0.28
N ALA A 36 10.93 5.65 0.26
CA ALA A 36 10.18 5.07 1.37
C ALA A 36 10.28 3.54 1.34
N GLU A 37 10.91 2.95 2.35
CA GLU A 37 11.12 1.50 2.49
C GLU A 37 10.90 1.03 3.95
N GLY A 38 10.80 -0.29 4.13
CA GLY A 38 10.74 -0.93 5.44
C GLY A 38 9.47 -0.63 6.23
N PRO A 39 8.27 -0.76 5.64
CA PRO A 39 7.03 -0.51 6.36
C PRO A 39 6.83 -1.53 7.47
N VAL A 40 6.58 -1.07 8.69
CA VAL A 40 6.25 -1.89 9.85
C VAL A 40 5.03 -1.31 10.55
N TRP A 41 4.01 -2.14 10.76
CA TRP A 41 2.85 -1.77 11.55
C TRP A 41 3.13 -2.00 13.04
N PHE A 42 3.05 -0.94 13.84
CA PHE A 42 3.21 -1.03 15.29
C PHE A 42 1.84 -0.96 15.97
N GLY A 43 1.29 -2.13 16.31
CA GLY A 43 -0.08 -2.29 16.79
C GLY A 43 -0.40 -1.53 18.08
N ASP A 44 0.55 -1.51 19.02
CA ASP A 44 0.35 -0.88 20.34
C ASP A 44 0.18 0.65 20.24
N LEU A 45 0.86 1.27 19.27
CA LEU A 45 0.77 2.71 19.03
C LEU A 45 -0.18 3.07 17.88
N LYS A 46 -0.70 2.07 17.16
CA LYS A 46 -1.52 2.25 15.94
C LYS A 46 -0.85 3.16 14.90
N VAL A 47 0.45 2.97 14.69
CA VAL A 47 1.23 3.73 13.71
C VAL A 47 1.85 2.83 12.67
N LEU A 48 1.92 3.33 11.43
CA LEU A 48 2.75 2.77 10.37
C LEU A 48 4.11 3.47 10.42
N LEU A 49 5.16 2.72 10.68
CA LEU A 49 6.54 3.21 10.62
C LEU A 49 7.14 2.82 9.27
N TRP A 50 7.96 3.68 8.69
CA TRP A 50 8.78 3.40 7.52
C TRP A 50 10.04 4.26 7.60
N SER A 51 11.05 3.92 6.79
CA SER A 51 12.28 4.71 6.67
C SER A 51 12.32 5.40 5.32
N ASP A 52 12.71 6.67 5.29
CA ASP A 52 13.11 7.36 4.06
C ASP A 52 14.62 7.27 3.96
N LEU A 53 15.14 6.32 3.18
CA LEU A 53 16.58 6.08 3.08
C LEU A 53 17.25 7.21 2.29
N PRO A 54 18.18 7.98 2.90
CA PRO A 54 19.03 8.86 2.15
C PRO A 54 20.15 8.04 1.49
N ASN A 55 20.51 8.42 0.27
CA ASN A 55 21.76 7.96 -0.34
C ASN A 55 22.92 8.31 0.61
N ASN A 56 23.64 7.28 1.05
CA ASN A 56 24.77 7.26 1.99
C ASN A 56 25.53 8.60 2.11
N ARG A 57 25.44 9.27 3.26
CA ARG A 57 26.38 10.29 3.73
C ARG A 57 26.82 9.94 5.14
#